data_AF-A0A183K9P9-F1
#
_entry.id   AF-A0A183K9P9-F1
#
_cell.length_a   1.000
_cell.length_b   1.000
_cell.length_c   1.000
_cell.angle_alpha   90.00
_cell.angle_beta   90.00
_cell.angle_gamma   90.00
#
_symmetry.space_group_name_H-M   'P 1'
#
loop_
_entity.id
_entity.type
_entity.pdbx_description
1 polymer ?
#
loop_
_entity_poly.entity_id
_entity_poly.type
_entity_poly.pdbx_seq_one_letter_code
_entity_poly.pdbx_strand_id
1 'polypeptide(L)'
;MPLAKHRTILLNHVSLHIVYHPVKDSWSRAGNVKAGRILSVIASPSSIAHPNNAPDCTSKQSLILPSDLKDELKITYTYSVTFEEDLTRKWSSRWDYILDTMPQSNIQWLSILNSCVLTIFLSGLLATILLRTLRRDIARYTELESATAVQEESGWKLVHGDVFRPPNWGMLFSVVVGSGVQIFQMLLVTLFFACLGFLSPANRGALMTCALAVFACLGASSGYASARIYKFFGGLRWKTNVILTATVCPALVFSMFLILNVALWILDSATATPFGTIVALLALWLCVSLPLCFLGAFFGFRKPDYRWWWRSLYTGAGTSFYLFVYSIHYFVTRLEFQDAVSAFLYFGYTAIILWLNFLFTSKQVDLII
;
A
#
# COMPACT_ATOMS: atom_id res chain seq x y z
N MET A 1 10.62 65.15 4.01
CA MET A 1 9.72 64.33 3.16
C MET A 1 9.00 63.34 4.06
N PRO A 2 7.75 63.60 4.47
CA PRO A 2 7.01 62.67 5.32
C PRO A 2 6.54 61.47 4.50
N LEU A 3 6.77 60.27 5.03
CA LEU A 3 6.39 58.99 4.43
C LEU A 3 4.88 58.94 4.19
N ALA A 4 4.48 58.61 2.96
CA ALA A 4 3.09 58.49 2.56
C ALA A 4 2.36 57.44 3.42
N LYS A 5 1.24 57.87 4.02
CA LYS A 5 0.24 57.06 4.73
C LYS A 5 -0.05 55.78 3.91
N HIS A 6 0.13 54.60 4.52
CA HIS A 6 -0.14 53.31 3.87
C HIS A 6 -1.57 53.30 3.31
N ARG A 7 -1.70 53.17 1.99
CA ARG A 7 -2.99 53.03 1.31
C ARG A 7 -3.38 51.55 1.35
N THR A 8 -4.37 51.21 2.15
CA THR A 8 -4.93 49.85 2.17
C THR A 8 -5.92 49.72 1.03
N ILE A 9 -5.68 48.77 0.12
CA ILE A 9 -6.56 48.48 -1.03
C ILE A 9 -7.37 47.23 -0.69
N LEU A 10 -8.70 47.31 -0.86
CA LEU A 10 -9.57 46.15 -0.66
C LEU A 10 -9.80 45.43 -1.99
N LEU A 11 -9.64 44.10 -1.99
CA LEU A 11 -10.00 43.24 -3.11
C LEU A 11 -11.48 42.85 -2.98
N ASN A 12 -12.36 43.63 -3.60
CA ASN A 12 -13.81 43.44 -3.54
C ASN A 12 -14.40 42.87 -4.84
N HIS A 13 -13.60 42.68 -5.89
CA HIS A 13 -14.02 42.07 -7.14
C HIS A 13 -13.26 40.77 -7.43
N VAL A 14 -13.94 39.77 -7.98
CA VAL A 14 -13.31 38.53 -8.47
C VAL A 14 -13.64 38.33 -9.94
N SER A 15 -12.61 38.31 -10.79
CA SER A 15 -12.76 37.94 -12.19
C SER A 15 -12.52 36.45 -12.37
N LEU A 16 -13.56 35.73 -12.80
CA LEU A 16 -13.54 34.30 -13.08
C LEU A 16 -13.33 34.09 -14.57
N HIS A 17 -12.21 33.50 -14.93
CA HIS A 17 -11.90 33.08 -16.29
C HIS A 17 -12.10 31.56 -16.40
N ILE A 18 -13.15 31.16 -17.14
CA ILE A 18 -13.58 29.77 -17.27
C ILE A 18 -13.27 29.30 -18.69
N VAL A 19 -12.29 28.40 -18.81
CA VAL A 19 -11.98 27.72 -20.07
C VAL A 19 -12.77 26.42 -20.11
N TYR A 20 -13.49 26.18 -21.21
CA TYR A 20 -14.31 24.99 -21.39
C TYR A 20 -14.07 24.30 -22.73
N HIS A 21 -14.20 22.98 -22.72
CA HIS A 21 -14.20 22.15 -23.91
C HIS A 21 -15.65 21.88 -24.33
N PRO A 22 -16.09 22.27 -25.53
CA PRO A 22 -17.46 22.04 -25.98
C PRO A 22 -17.68 20.54 -26.22
N VAL A 23 -18.77 20.00 -25.68
CA VAL A 23 -19.15 18.59 -25.88
C VAL A 23 -20.48 18.53 -26.61
N LYS A 24 -20.52 17.77 -27.70
CA LYS A 24 -21.78 17.40 -28.35
C LYS A 24 -22.44 16.27 -27.55
N ASP A 25 -22.92 16.57 -26.35
CA ASP A 25 -23.63 15.57 -25.53
C ASP A 25 -25.13 15.57 -25.84
N SER A 26 -25.70 14.38 -25.99
CA SER A 26 -27.10 14.09 -26.34
C SER A 26 -28.10 14.34 -25.19
N TRP A 27 -27.62 14.68 -23.99
CA TRP A 27 -28.43 14.88 -22.79
C TRP A 27 -29.10 16.26 -22.68
N SER A 28 -28.76 17.20 -23.57
CA SER A 28 -29.41 18.51 -23.58
C SER A 28 -30.83 18.39 -24.12
N ARG A 29 -31.82 18.26 -23.24
CA ARG A 29 -33.26 18.32 -23.58
C ARG A 29 -33.71 19.66 -24.16
N ALA A 30 -32.83 20.67 -24.19
CA ALA A 30 -33.08 21.96 -24.81
C ALA A 30 -32.06 22.18 -25.93
N GLY A 31 -32.49 21.98 -27.18
CA GLY A 31 -31.65 21.91 -28.39
C GLY A 31 -30.80 23.14 -28.76
N ASN A 32 -30.59 24.11 -27.86
CA ASN A 32 -29.82 25.33 -28.12
C ASN A 32 -28.73 25.63 -27.06
N VAL A 33 -28.54 24.81 -26.02
CA VAL A 33 -27.48 25.05 -25.03
C VAL A 33 -26.23 24.24 -25.39
N LYS A 34 -25.17 24.92 -25.80
CA LYS A 34 -23.83 24.33 -25.97
C LYS A 34 -23.35 23.83 -24.60
N ALA A 35 -23.44 22.52 -24.35
CA ALA A 35 -22.90 21.92 -23.14
C ALA A 35 -21.37 21.86 -23.25
N GLY A 36 -20.67 22.35 -22.23
CA GLY A 36 -19.21 22.39 -22.17
C GLY A 36 -18.68 21.74 -20.91
N ARG A 37 -17.63 20.94 -21.02
CA ARG A 37 -16.89 20.44 -19.85
C ARG A 37 -15.84 21.47 -19.45
N ILE A 38 -15.88 21.91 -18.19
CA ILE A 38 -14.92 22.88 -17.66
C ILE A 38 -13.51 22.27 -17.61
N LEU A 39 -12.53 22.98 -18.14
CA LEU A 39 -11.11 22.63 -18.13
C LEU A 39 -10.37 23.34 -17.00
N SER A 40 -10.52 24.66 -16.88
CA SER A 40 -9.87 25.45 -15.86
C SER A 40 -10.73 26.62 -15.40
N VAL A 41 -10.67 26.93 -14.10
CA VAL A 41 -11.27 28.13 -13.51
C VAL A 41 -10.17 28.90 -12.83
N ILE A 42 -9.84 30.07 -13.38
CA ILE A 42 -8.84 30.97 -12.83
C ILE A 42 -9.57 32.16 -12.21
N ALA A 43 -9.40 32.34 -10.90
CA ALA A 43 -9.97 33.47 -10.17
C ALA A 43 -8.88 34.52 -9.97
N SER A 44 -9.02 35.67 -10.63
CA SER A 44 -8.14 36.82 -10.47
C SER A 44 -8.83 37.87 -9.61
N PRO A 45 -8.35 38.10 -8.37
CA PRO A 45 -8.93 39.13 -7.52
C PRO A 45 -8.50 40.53 -8.02
N SER A 46 -9.43 41.48 -7.98
CA SER A 46 -9.18 42.88 -8.32
C SER A 46 -9.92 43.83 -7.37
N SER A 47 -9.51 45.09 -7.37
CA SER A 47 -10.15 46.14 -6.59
C SER A 47 -10.93 47.07 -7.50
N ILE A 48 -12.23 47.23 -7.25
CA ILE A 48 -13.12 48.09 -8.05
C ILE A 48 -13.90 49.01 -7.11
N ALA A 49 -13.75 50.32 -7.30
CA ALA A 49 -14.55 51.33 -6.64
C ALA A 49 -15.90 51.45 -7.34
N HIS A 50 -16.98 51.33 -6.57
CA HIS A 50 -18.36 51.46 -7.05
C HIS A 50 -18.93 52.81 -6.55
N PRO A 51 -18.75 53.93 -7.30
CA PRO A 51 -19.06 55.27 -6.82
C PRO A 51 -20.55 55.53 -6.56
N ASN A 52 -21.46 54.80 -7.22
CA ASN A 52 -22.90 55.04 -7.15
C ASN A 52 -23.68 53.96 -6.38
N ASN A 53 -23.02 53.09 -5.61
CA ASN A 53 -23.61 51.87 -5.03
C ASN A 53 -24.32 50.94 -6.05
N ALA A 54 -24.17 51.22 -7.35
CA ALA A 54 -24.60 50.35 -8.44
C ALA A 54 -23.42 49.45 -8.85
N PRO A 55 -23.66 48.16 -9.12
CA PRO A 55 -22.62 47.22 -9.52
C PRO A 55 -22.16 47.50 -10.96
N ASP A 56 -21.20 48.41 -11.11
CA ASP A 56 -20.48 48.62 -12.37
C ASP A 56 -19.13 47.88 -12.32
N CYS A 57 -19.03 46.80 -13.11
CA CYS A 57 -17.84 45.96 -13.21
C CYS A 57 -16.86 46.42 -14.30
N THR A 58 -17.13 47.53 -15.00
CA THR A 58 -16.27 48.05 -16.08
C THR A 58 -15.24 49.08 -15.61
N SER A 59 -15.43 49.63 -14.40
CA SER A 59 -14.53 50.64 -13.85
C SER A 59 -13.21 50.02 -13.38
N LYS A 60 -12.09 50.69 -13.67
CA LYS A 60 -10.73 50.27 -13.28
C LYS A 60 -10.19 50.99 -12.05
N GLN A 61 -11.04 51.78 -11.37
CA GLN A 61 -10.62 52.55 -10.21
C GLN A 61 -10.53 51.62 -9.00
N SER A 62 -9.40 51.63 -8.28
CA SER A 62 -9.24 50.78 -7.09
C SER A 62 -9.93 51.39 -5.87
N LEU A 63 -10.60 50.54 -5.08
CA LEU A 63 -11.20 50.92 -3.81
C LEU A 63 -10.10 51.06 -2.75
N ILE A 64 -9.83 52.31 -2.35
CA ILE A 64 -8.87 52.64 -1.29
C ILE A 64 -9.65 52.87 0.00
N LEU A 65 -9.27 52.19 1.08
CA LEU A 65 -9.90 52.44 2.38
C LEU A 65 -9.40 53.78 2.96
N PRO A 66 -10.31 54.62 3.48
CA PRO A 66 -9.92 55.79 4.24
C PRO A 66 -9.25 55.35 5.55
N SER A 67 -8.16 56.01 5.93
CA SER A 67 -7.40 55.65 7.13
C SER A 67 -8.06 56.05 8.45
N ASP A 68 -9.09 56.91 8.38
CA ASP A 68 -9.84 57.42 9.53
C ASP A 68 -11.33 57.12 9.31
N LEU A 69 -11.81 55.98 9.81
CA LEU A 69 -13.22 55.58 9.71
C LEU A 69 -14.03 56.29 10.81
N LYS A 70 -14.90 57.22 10.43
CA LYS A 70 -15.85 57.87 11.36
C LYS A 70 -17.28 57.33 11.24
N ASP A 71 -17.63 56.72 10.11
CA ASP A 71 -18.96 56.19 9.77
C ASP A 71 -18.90 54.75 9.22
N GLU A 72 -20.06 54.06 9.18
CA GLU A 72 -20.19 52.71 8.60
C GLU A 72 -19.86 52.69 7.09
N LEU A 73 -18.82 51.96 6.70
CA LEU A 73 -18.42 51.79 5.30
C LEU A 73 -19.16 50.61 4.65
N LYS A 74 -20.07 50.88 3.71
CA LYS A 74 -20.72 49.85 2.89
C LYS A 74 -19.82 49.46 1.71
N ILE A 75 -19.39 48.21 1.69
CA ILE A 75 -18.56 47.64 0.62
C ILE A 75 -19.42 46.76 -0.28
N THR A 76 -19.41 47.04 -1.58
CA THR A 76 -20.07 46.18 -2.58
C THR A 76 -19.07 45.17 -3.11
N TYR A 77 -19.42 43.88 -3.01
CA TYR A 77 -18.64 42.78 -3.60
C TYR A 77 -19.24 42.40 -4.96
N THR A 78 -18.41 42.27 -5.98
CA THR A 78 -18.83 41.94 -7.34
C THR A 78 -18.00 40.80 -7.93
N TYR A 79 -18.55 40.11 -8.93
CA TYR A 79 -17.80 39.12 -9.70
C TYR A 79 -18.08 39.29 -11.19
N SER A 80 -17.09 38.99 -12.02
CA SER A 80 -17.24 38.92 -13.48
C SER A 80 -16.90 37.52 -13.96
N VAL A 81 -17.57 37.05 -15.01
CA VAL A 81 -17.34 35.72 -15.58
C VAL A 81 -17.04 35.87 -17.07
N THR A 82 -15.91 35.30 -17.49
CA THR A 82 -15.49 35.24 -18.90
C THR A 82 -15.38 33.77 -19.29
N PHE A 83 -15.97 33.41 -20.43
CA PHE A 83 -15.97 32.04 -20.96
C PHE A 83 -15.13 31.99 -22.22
N GLU A 84 -14.11 31.12 -22.23
CA GLU A 84 -13.25 30.86 -23.38
C GLU A 84 -13.40 29.40 -23.85
N GLU A 85 -13.58 29.20 -25.15
CA GLU A 85 -13.73 27.88 -25.78
C GLU A 85 -12.36 27.35 -26.23
N ASP A 86 -11.97 26.16 -25.76
CA ASP A 86 -10.73 25.48 -26.17
C ASP A 86 -11.00 24.07 -26.71
N LEU A 87 -10.73 23.89 -28.00
CA LEU A 87 -10.89 22.63 -28.72
C LEU A 87 -9.63 21.73 -28.67
N THR A 88 -8.48 22.29 -28.29
CA THR A 88 -7.19 21.60 -28.36
C THR A 88 -6.93 20.73 -27.12
N ARG A 89 -7.28 21.23 -25.94
CA ARG A 89 -7.08 20.52 -24.67
C ARG A 89 -8.19 19.50 -24.43
N LYS A 90 -7.80 18.25 -24.19
CA LYS A 90 -8.73 17.19 -23.79
C LYS A 90 -9.14 17.40 -22.33
N TRP A 91 -10.39 17.05 -22.01
CA TRP A 91 -10.89 17.13 -20.63
C TRP A 91 -10.06 16.35 -19.59
N SER A 92 -9.34 15.30 -20.00
CA SER A 92 -8.45 14.53 -19.12
C SER A 92 -7.30 15.35 -18.52
N SER A 93 -6.84 16.42 -19.18
CA SER A 93 -5.75 17.29 -18.73
C SER A 93 -6.21 18.43 -17.81
N ARG A 94 -7.45 18.41 -17.32
CA ARG A 94 -8.01 19.48 -16.47
C ARG A 94 -7.25 19.70 -15.16
N TRP A 95 -6.51 18.69 -14.69
CA TRP A 95 -5.75 18.77 -13.45
C TRP A 95 -4.39 19.42 -13.64
N ASP A 96 -3.92 19.56 -14.88
CA ASP A 96 -2.57 20.05 -15.19
C ASP A 96 -2.42 21.51 -14.73
N TYR A 97 -3.44 22.36 -14.94
CA TYR A 97 -3.39 23.74 -14.44
C TYR A 97 -3.35 23.82 -12.91
N ILE A 98 -3.97 22.86 -12.21
CA ILE A 98 -3.95 22.80 -10.74
C ILE A 98 -2.56 22.35 -10.27
N LEU A 99 -1.96 21.37 -10.95
CA LEU A 99 -0.60 20.90 -10.66
C LEU A 99 0.44 21.99 -10.95
N ASP A 100 0.27 22.77 -12.03
CA ASP A 100 1.15 23.87 -12.40
C ASP A 100 1.02 25.08 -11.46
N THR A 101 -0.17 25.31 -10.90
CA THR A 101 -0.43 26.42 -9.96
C THR A 101 -0.13 26.06 -8.51
N MET A 102 0.04 24.79 -8.18
CA MET A 102 0.61 24.42 -6.89
C MET A 102 2.03 24.99 -6.84
N PRO A 103 2.36 25.80 -5.80
CA PRO A 103 3.71 26.31 -5.65
C PRO A 103 4.62 25.10 -5.66
N GLN A 104 5.61 25.06 -6.57
CA GLN A 104 6.50 23.92 -6.71
C GLN A 104 7.07 23.62 -5.33
N SER A 105 6.52 22.59 -4.68
CA SER A 105 7.05 22.10 -3.44
C SER A 105 8.34 21.42 -3.86
N ASN A 106 9.44 22.18 -3.80
CA ASN A 106 10.77 21.60 -3.87
C ASN A 106 10.75 20.39 -2.96
N ILE A 107 11.00 19.20 -3.53
CA ILE A 107 11.05 17.96 -2.76
C ILE A 107 11.97 18.24 -1.59
N GLN A 108 11.46 18.12 -0.37
CA GLN A 108 12.21 18.39 0.85
C GLN A 108 13.16 17.22 1.10
N TRP A 109 14.15 17.05 0.21
CA TRP A 109 15.14 15.98 0.24
C TRP A 109 15.80 15.85 1.62
N LEU A 110 16.00 16.98 2.30
CA LEU A 110 16.53 17.02 3.66
C LEU A 110 15.60 16.32 4.67
N SER A 111 14.27 16.48 4.56
CA SER A 111 13.31 15.82 5.45
C SER A 111 13.24 14.31 5.22
N ILE A 112 13.32 13.89 3.96
CA ILE A 112 13.36 12.47 3.59
C ILE A 112 14.64 11.83 4.11
N LEU A 113 15.79 12.47 3.87
CA LEU A 113 17.09 11.99 4.35
C LEU A 113 17.12 11.92 5.88
N ASN A 114 16.63 12.96 6.57
CA ASN A 114 16.54 12.96 8.04
C ASN A 114 15.67 11.82 8.57
N SER A 115 14.55 11.52 7.92
CA SER A 115 13.66 10.41 8.31
C SER A 115 14.30 9.05 8.09
N CYS A 116 15.05 8.88 6.98
CA CYS A 116 15.82 7.67 6.72
C CYS A 116 16.93 7.46 7.75
N VAL A 117 17.71 8.51 8.05
CA VAL A 117 18.77 8.46 9.05
C VAL A 117 18.21 8.10 10.43
N LEU A 118 17.10 8.74 10.84
CA LEU A 118 16.45 8.45 12.12
C LEU A 118 15.98 6.99 12.21
N THR A 119 15.41 6.46 11.13
CA THR A 119 14.91 5.08 11.09
C THR A 119 16.06 4.06 11.15
N ILE A 120 17.14 4.30 10.40
CA ILE A 120 18.34 3.45 10.47
C ILE A 120 18.94 3.50 11.88
N PHE A 121 19.06 4.69 12.46
CA PHE A 121 19.56 4.88 13.82
C PHE A 121 18.71 4.16 14.87
N LEU A 122 17.38 4.32 14.84
CA LEU A 122 16.47 3.62 15.76
C LEU A 122 16.56 2.10 15.59
N SER A 123 16.61 1.62 14.35
CA SER A 123 16.72 0.19 14.06
C SER A 123 18.05 -0.39 14.57
N GLY A 124 19.15 0.37 14.44
CA GLY A 124 20.46 0.02 14.98
C GLY A 124 20.46 0.00 16.50
N LEU A 125 19.85 0.98 17.17
CA LEU A 125 19.70 0.99 18.62
C LEU A 125 18.92 -0.24 19.10
N LEU A 126 17.77 -0.53 18.48
CA LEU A 126 16.98 -1.73 18.77
C LEU A 126 17.78 -3.01 18.56
N ALA A 127 18.53 -3.11 17.46
CA ALA A 127 19.38 -4.26 17.17
C ALA A 127 20.52 -4.43 18.20
N THR A 128 21.17 -3.34 18.62
CA THR A 128 22.21 -3.41 19.67
C THR A 128 21.66 -3.81 21.02
N ILE A 129 20.49 -3.30 21.41
CA ILE A 129 19.78 -3.72 22.63
C ILE A 129 19.46 -5.21 22.53
N LEU A 130 18.87 -5.66 21.43
CA LEU A 130 18.49 -7.06 21.23
C LEU A 130 19.71 -7.98 21.24
N LEU A 131 20.79 -7.62 20.54
CA LEU A 131 22.04 -8.39 20.53
C LEU A 131 22.71 -8.40 21.90
N ARG A 132 22.64 -7.31 22.66
CA ARG A 132 23.21 -7.25 24.01
C ARG A 132 22.42 -8.10 24.98
N THR A 133 21.09 -8.07 24.91
CA THR A 133 20.21 -8.94 25.72
C THR A 133 20.45 -10.40 25.34
N LEU A 134 20.49 -10.72 24.05
CA LEU A 134 20.72 -12.07 23.56
C LEU A 134 22.11 -12.61 23.94
N ARG A 135 23.18 -11.81 23.80
CA ARG A 135 24.53 -12.20 24.25
C ARG A 135 24.60 -12.42 25.76
N ARG A 136 23.94 -11.56 26.54
CA ARG A 136 23.87 -11.69 28.01
C ARG A 136 23.12 -12.96 28.40
N ASP A 137 22.03 -13.27 27.71
CA ASP A 137 21.25 -14.48 27.97
C ASP A 137 22.06 -15.71 27.58
N ILE A 138 22.69 -15.74 26.39
CA ILE A 138 23.58 -16.85 25.97
C ILE A 138 24.69 -17.07 26.99
N ALA A 139 25.42 -16.02 27.40
CA ALA A 139 26.51 -16.15 28.37
C ALA A 139 26.03 -16.72 29.72
N ARG A 140 24.83 -16.31 30.17
CA ARG A 140 24.21 -16.87 31.38
C ARG A 140 23.88 -18.36 31.20
N TYR A 141 23.34 -18.75 30.05
CA TYR A 141 23.08 -20.17 29.75
C TYR A 141 24.38 -20.98 29.66
N THR A 142 25.45 -20.43 29.08
CA THR A 142 26.77 -21.10 29.01
C THR A 142 27.41 -21.32 30.39
N GLU A 143 27.24 -20.39 31.34
CA GLU A 143 27.69 -20.59 32.73
C GLU A 143 26.89 -21.71 33.42
N LEU A 144 25.58 -21.83 33.17
CA LEU A 144 24.72 -22.92 33.65
C LEU A 144 25.05 -24.29 33.01
N GLU A 145 25.40 -24.29 31.72
CA GLU A 145 25.88 -25.42 30.90
C GLU A 145 27.19 -26.01 31.48
N SER A 146 28.14 -25.17 31.92
CA SER A 146 29.39 -25.62 32.56
C SER A 146 29.20 -26.45 33.84
N ALA A 147 28.06 -26.31 34.52
CA ALA A 147 27.72 -27.08 35.72
C ALA A 147 27.00 -28.41 35.43
N THR A 148 26.56 -28.68 34.20
CA THR A 148 25.63 -29.80 33.88
C THR A 148 25.99 -30.64 32.64
N ALA A 149 27.22 -30.52 32.14
CA ALA A 149 27.76 -31.04 30.87
C ALA A 149 27.52 -32.54 30.51
N VAL A 150 26.97 -33.38 31.39
CA VAL A 150 26.61 -34.79 31.08
C VAL A 150 25.18 -34.91 30.54
N GLN A 151 24.32 -33.89 30.71
CA GLN A 151 22.92 -33.92 30.26
C GLN A 151 22.71 -33.36 28.83
N GLU A 152 23.70 -32.65 28.27
CA GLU A 152 23.55 -31.78 27.09
C GLU A 152 23.72 -32.41 25.71
N GLU A 153 24.36 -33.57 25.59
CA GLU A 153 24.29 -34.36 24.35
C GLU A 153 22.85 -34.79 24.02
N SER A 154 21.94 -34.74 25.01
CA SER A 154 20.50 -34.91 24.86
C SER A 154 19.76 -33.58 24.63
N GLY A 155 20.32 -32.46 25.07
CA GLY A 155 19.69 -31.13 25.09
C GLY A 155 19.42 -30.54 23.71
N TRP A 156 20.39 -30.52 22.79
CA TRP A 156 20.16 -30.03 21.42
C TRP A 156 19.11 -30.84 20.64
N LYS A 157 19.02 -32.15 20.90
CA LYS A 157 17.95 -33.02 20.39
C LYS A 157 16.59 -32.72 21.01
N LEU A 158 16.52 -32.20 22.22
CA LEU A 158 15.27 -31.72 22.82
C LEU A 158 14.90 -30.32 22.30
N VAL A 159 15.88 -29.44 22.05
CA VAL A 159 15.66 -28.07 21.55
C VAL A 159 15.12 -28.04 20.12
N HIS A 160 15.56 -28.94 19.22
CA HIS A 160 14.97 -28.99 17.87
C HIS A 160 13.45 -29.27 17.91
N GLY A 161 12.98 -30.01 18.93
CA GLY A 161 11.56 -30.29 19.13
C GLY A 161 10.78 -29.09 19.71
N ASP A 162 11.45 -28.22 20.46
CA ASP A 162 10.83 -27.03 21.07
C ASP A 162 10.74 -25.83 20.10
N VAL A 163 11.61 -25.75 19.07
CA VAL A 163 11.49 -24.74 17.99
C VAL A 163 10.18 -24.87 17.23
N PHE A 164 9.64 -26.09 17.15
CA PHE A 164 8.35 -26.38 16.49
C PHE A 164 7.17 -26.41 17.45
N ARG A 165 7.35 -26.01 18.72
CA ARG A 165 6.24 -25.99 19.67
C ARG A 165 5.20 -24.96 19.18
N PRO A 166 3.94 -25.38 18.98
CA PRO A 166 2.92 -24.46 18.53
C PRO A 166 2.70 -23.37 19.60
N PRO A 167 2.54 -22.10 19.20
CA PRO A 167 2.26 -21.04 20.15
C PRO A 167 0.91 -21.31 20.82
N ASN A 168 0.78 -20.93 22.09
CA ASN A 168 -0.45 -21.13 22.89
C ASN A 168 -1.72 -20.61 22.18
N TRP A 169 -1.58 -19.57 21.34
CA TRP A 169 -2.66 -18.90 20.61
C TRP A 169 -2.52 -19.09 19.09
N GLY A 170 -2.04 -20.25 18.63
CA GLY A 170 -1.73 -20.53 17.22
C GLY A 170 -2.88 -20.33 16.24
N MET A 171 -4.13 -20.49 16.68
CA MET A 171 -5.31 -20.18 15.86
C MET A 171 -5.39 -18.68 15.52
N LEU A 172 -5.35 -17.81 16.54
CA LEU A 172 -5.41 -16.36 16.35
C LEU A 172 -4.20 -15.85 15.57
N PHE A 173 -3.02 -16.40 15.84
CA PHE A 173 -1.82 -16.05 15.08
C PHE A 173 -1.99 -16.37 13.59
N SER A 174 -2.45 -17.59 13.25
CA SER A 174 -2.65 -17.97 11.84
C SER A 174 -3.69 -17.09 11.13
N VAL A 175 -4.75 -16.68 11.83
CA VAL A 175 -5.78 -15.75 11.35
C VAL A 175 -5.20 -14.38 11.03
N VAL A 176 -4.38 -13.82 11.94
CA VAL A 176 -3.74 -12.50 11.76
C VAL A 176 -2.76 -12.55 10.60
N VAL A 177 -1.95 -13.60 10.49
CA VAL A 177 -1.00 -13.74 9.38
C VAL A 177 -1.73 -13.88 8.04
N GLY A 178 -2.81 -14.67 7.97
CA GLY A 178 -3.63 -14.79 6.76
C GLY A 178 -4.18 -13.44 6.30
N SER A 179 -4.74 -12.67 7.23
CA SER A 179 -5.24 -11.31 6.96
C SER A 179 -4.12 -10.36 6.53
N GLY A 180 -2.93 -10.46 7.14
CA GLY A 180 -1.75 -9.69 6.75
C GLY A 180 -1.29 -9.97 5.32
N VAL A 181 -1.25 -11.24 4.91
CA VAL A 181 -0.93 -11.65 3.52
C VAL A 181 -1.94 -11.06 2.53
N GLN A 182 -3.23 -11.05 2.87
CA GLN A 182 -4.27 -10.47 2.04
C GLN A 182 -4.09 -8.96 1.83
N ILE A 183 -3.81 -8.22 2.91
CA ILE A 183 -3.59 -6.76 2.85
C ILE A 183 -2.32 -6.45 2.06
N PHE A 184 -1.23 -7.19 2.31
CA PHE A 184 0.03 -7.00 1.60
C PHE A 184 -0.12 -7.25 0.09
N GLN A 185 -0.78 -8.35 -0.29
CA GLN A 185 -1.02 -8.65 -1.69
C GLN A 185 -1.93 -7.63 -2.36
N MET A 186 -2.98 -7.18 -1.66
CA MET A 186 -3.88 -6.13 -2.16
C MET A 186 -3.15 -4.82 -2.38
N LEU A 187 -2.25 -4.43 -1.46
CA LEU A 187 -1.43 -3.24 -1.61
C LEU A 187 -0.50 -3.33 -2.82
N LEU A 188 0.17 -4.47 -3.02
CA LEU A 188 1.03 -4.69 -4.18
C LEU A 188 0.26 -4.63 -5.51
N VAL A 189 -0.87 -5.31 -5.60
CA VAL A 189 -1.69 -5.34 -6.83
C VAL A 189 -2.27 -3.96 -7.13
N THR A 190 -2.78 -3.25 -6.11
CA THR A 190 -3.33 -1.91 -6.28
C THR A 190 -2.25 -0.91 -6.68
N LEU A 191 -1.06 -0.99 -6.07
CA LEU A 191 0.09 -0.16 -6.43
C LEU A 191 0.53 -0.41 -7.88
N PHE A 192 0.57 -1.66 -8.32
CA PHE A 192 0.91 -2.00 -9.71
C PHE A 192 -0.06 -1.34 -10.72
N PHE A 193 -1.37 -1.45 -10.50
CA PHE A 193 -2.37 -0.79 -11.36
C PHE A 193 -2.35 0.74 -11.27
N ALA A 194 -1.97 1.29 -10.12
CA ALA A 194 -1.76 2.72 -9.95
C ALA A 194 -0.54 3.22 -10.74
N CYS A 195 0.58 2.49 -10.70
CA CYS A 195 1.79 2.82 -11.46
C CYS A 195 1.59 2.77 -12.98
N LEU A 196 0.71 1.89 -13.48
CA LEU A 196 0.33 1.87 -14.90
C LEU A 196 -0.61 3.01 -15.32
N GLY A 197 -1.07 3.84 -14.37
CA GLY A 197 -1.95 4.98 -14.65
C GLY A 197 -3.41 4.62 -14.86
N PHE A 198 -3.81 3.35 -14.71
CA PHE A 198 -5.21 2.92 -14.85
C PHE A 198 -6.10 3.45 -13.70
N LEU A 199 -5.51 3.66 -12.52
CA LEU A 199 -6.19 4.24 -11.35
C LEU A 199 -5.80 5.71 -11.22
N SER A 200 -6.34 6.56 -12.10
CA SER A 200 -6.13 8.01 -12.01
C SER A 200 -6.84 8.59 -10.77
N PRO A 201 -6.17 9.46 -9.97
CA PRO A 201 -6.80 10.23 -8.90
C PRO A 201 -7.97 11.11 -9.37
N ALA A 202 -8.10 11.33 -10.69
CA ALA A 202 -9.18 12.08 -11.30
C ALA A 202 -10.58 11.49 -11.02
N ASN A 203 -10.67 10.17 -10.84
CA ASN A 203 -11.93 9.49 -10.52
C ASN A 203 -12.06 9.36 -9.00
N ARG A 204 -12.84 10.26 -8.39
CA ARG A 204 -13.11 10.25 -6.93
C ARG A 204 -13.60 8.86 -6.51
N GLY A 205 -12.91 8.25 -5.55
CA GLY A 205 -13.28 6.95 -4.99
C GLY A 205 -12.92 5.72 -5.85
N ALA A 206 -12.39 5.88 -7.07
CA ALA A 206 -12.01 4.74 -7.92
C ALA A 206 -10.88 3.90 -7.30
N LEU A 207 -9.89 4.56 -6.69
CA LEU A 207 -8.80 3.87 -6.01
C LEU A 207 -9.31 3.03 -4.84
N MET A 208 -10.22 3.59 -4.02
CA MET A 208 -10.76 2.89 -2.86
C MET A 208 -11.69 1.73 -3.26
N THR A 209 -12.53 1.93 -4.27
CA THR A 209 -13.41 0.86 -4.79
C THR A 209 -12.61 -0.27 -5.44
N CYS A 210 -11.55 0.05 -6.20
CA CYS A 210 -10.65 -0.96 -6.75
C CYS A 210 -9.91 -1.73 -5.66
N ALA A 211 -9.36 -1.03 -4.65
CA ALA A 211 -8.68 -1.67 -3.53
C ALA A 211 -9.62 -2.64 -2.78
N LEU A 212 -10.87 -2.25 -2.54
CA LEU A 212 -11.90 -3.12 -1.92
C LEU A 212 -12.24 -4.33 -2.79
N ALA A 213 -12.36 -4.14 -4.11
CA ALA A 213 -12.64 -5.23 -5.04
C ALA A 213 -11.47 -6.24 -5.08
N VAL A 214 -10.24 -5.75 -5.19
CA VAL A 214 -9.01 -6.56 -5.15
C VAL A 214 -8.90 -7.29 -3.81
N PHE A 215 -9.17 -6.59 -2.69
CA PHE A 215 -9.18 -7.21 -1.37
C PHE A 215 -10.18 -8.37 -1.29
N ALA A 216 -11.41 -8.19 -1.77
CA ALA A 216 -12.44 -9.22 -1.77
C ALA A 216 -12.05 -10.44 -2.64
N CYS A 217 -11.43 -10.20 -3.80
CA CYS A 217 -10.94 -11.27 -4.68
C CYS A 217 -9.76 -12.05 -4.09
N LEU A 218 -8.94 -11.40 -3.27
CA LEU A 218 -7.79 -12.01 -2.59
C LEU A 218 -8.16 -12.75 -1.28
N GLY A 219 -9.46 -12.97 -1.01
CA GLY A 219 -9.91 -13.78 0.12
C GLY A 219 -9.31 -15.20 0.13
N ALA A 220 -9.12 -15.80 -1.04
CA ALA A 220 -8.52 -17.13 -1.16
C ALA A 220 -7.06 -17.19 -0.68
N SER A 221 -6.25 -16.16 -0.94
CA SER A 221 -4.87 -16.11 -0.43
C SER A 221 -4.82 -16.02 1.10
N SER A 222 -5.77 -15.31 1.72
CA SER A 222 -5.91 -15.20 3.17
C SER A 222 -6.19 -16.56 3.81
N GLY A 223 -7.23 -17.23 3.29
CA GLY A 223 -7.62 -18.56 3.76
C GLY A 223 -6.53 -19.60 3.56
N TYR A 224 -5.82 -19.56 2.42
CA TYR A 224 -4.70 -20.46 2.14
C TYR A 224 -3.53 -20.24 3.12
N ALA A 225 -3.09 -18.99 3.31
CA ALA A 225 -1.97 -18.68 4.20
C ALA A 225 -2.29 -19.04 5.66
N SER A 226 -3.47 -18.66 6.16
CA SER A 226 -3.93 -19.02 7.50
C SER A 226 -4.04 -20.53 7.69
N ALA A 227 -4.64 -21.24 6.74
CA ALA A 227 -4.75 -22.70 6.78
C ALA A 227 -3.39 -23.41 6.86
N ARG A 228 -2.40 -22.95 6.09
CA ARG A 228 -1.05 -23.53 6.07
C ARG A 228 -0.34 -23.33 7.40
N ILE A 229 -0.46 -22.15 8.00
CA ILE A 229 0.16 -21.84 9.30
C ILE A 229 -0.55 -22.60 10.43
N TYR A 230 -1.89 -22.67 10.40
CA TYR A 230 -2.63 -23.44 11.40
C TYR A 230 -2.33 -24.93 11.34
N LYS A 231 -2.22 -25.49 10.13
CA LYS A 231 -1.80 -26.87 9.91
C LYS A 231 -0.35 -27.11 10.35
N PHE A 232 0.54 -26.15 10.13
CA PHE A 232 1.93 -26.19 10.62
C PHE A 232 1.99 -26.34 12.15
N PHE A 233 1.10 -25.67 12.89
CA PHE A 233 0.98 -25.80 14.35
C PHE A 233 0.25 -27.08 14.82
N GLY A 234 -0.07 -28.02 13.92
CA GLY A 234 -0.81 -29.24 14.28
C GLY A 234 -2.31 -29.03 14.51
N GLY A 235 -2.86 -27.89 14.08
CA GLY A 235 -4.27 -27.57 14.26
C GLY A 235 -5.20 -28.40 13.37
N LEU A 236 -6.12 -29.16 13.98
CA LEU A 236 -7.08 -30.03 13.27
C LEU A 236 -8.40 -29.33 12.94
N ARG A 237 -8.77 -28.27 13.67
CA ARG A 237 -10.05 -27.56 13.56
C ARG A 237 -10.06 -26.55 12.41
N TRP A 238 -9.83 -27.03 11.20
CA TRP A 238 -9.71 -26.18 10.01
C TRP A 238 -10.95 -25.32 9.74
N LYS A 239 -12.16 -25.85 9.95
CA LYS A 239 -13.42 -25.10 9.75
C LYS A 239 -13.49 -23.85 10.63
N THR A 240 -13.15 -23.99 11.91
CA THR A 240 -13.11 -22.88 12.88
C THR A 240 -12.05 -21.85 12.47
N ASN A 241 -10.87 -22.32 12.06
CA ASN A 241 -9.80 -21.44 11.59
C ASN A 241 -10.24 -20.57 10.40
N VAL A 242 -10.93 -21.17 9.42
CA VAL A 242 -11.42 -20.45 8.24
C VAL A 242 -12.45 -19.40 8.59
N ILE A 243 -13.43 -19.78 9.42
CA ILE A 243 -14.48 -18.83 9.86
C ILE A 243 -13.83 -17.66 10.58
N LEU A 244 -12.91 -17.90 11.53
CA LEU A 244 -12.19 -16.85 12.22
C LEU A 244 -11.34 -15.99 11.27
N THR A 245 -10.68 -16.60 10.28
CA THR A 245 -9.84 -15.87 9.32
C THR A 245 -10.67 -14.91 8.48
N ALA A 246 -11.86 -15.34 8.05
CA ALA A 246 -12.71 -14.51 7.23
C ALA A 246 -13.52 -13.48 8.02
N THR A 247 -13.69 -13.64 9.34
CA THR A 247 -14.54 -12.77 10.16
C THR A 247 -13.80 -11.83 11.09
N VAL A 248 -12.74 -12.24 11.79
CA VAL A 248 -12.17 -11.45 12.89
C VAL A 248 -11.67 -10.08 12.42
N CYS A 249 -10.79 -10.04 11.43
CA CYS A 249 -10.22 -8.77 10.95
C CYS A 249 -11.27 -7.92 10.19
N PRO A 250 -12.04 -8.47 9.23
CA PRO A 250 -13.07 -7.69 8.54
C PRO A 250 -14.18 -7.18 9.47
N ALA A 251 -14.65 -7.98 10.43
CA ALA A 251 -15.70 -7.56 11.35
C ALA A 251 -15.24 -6.43 12.27
N LEU A 252 -13.99 -6.45 12.74
CA LEU A 252 -13.43 -5.38 13.56
C LEU A 252 -13.40 -4.05 12.80
N VAL A 253 -12.88 -4.07 11.56
CA VAL A 253 -12.81 -2.87 10.71
C VAL A 253 -14.21 -2.39 10.34
N PHE A 254 -15.11 -3.30 9.97
CA PHE A 254 -16.49 -2.96 9.61
C PHE A 254 -17.27 -2.39 10.79
N SER A 255 -17.06 -2.91 12.01
CA SER A 255 -17.69 -2.37 13.23
C SER A 255 -17.22 -0.95 13.52
N MET A 256 -15.92 -0.68 13.41
CA MET A 256 -15.38 0.68 13.56
C MET A 256 -15.95 1.62 12.49
N PHE A 257 -16.01 1.17 11.24
CA PHE A 257 -16.63 1.91 10.15
C PHE A 257 -18.10 2.23 10.43
N LEU A 258 -18.89 1.26 10.91
CA LEU A 258 -20.30 1.49 11.24
C LEU A 258 -20.47 2.52 12.36
N ILE A 259 -19.67 2.46 13.43
CA ILE A 259 -19.72 3.44 14.52
C ILE A 259 -19.43 4.85 13.99
N LEU A 260 -18.38 5.00 13.17
CA LEU A 260 -18.05 6.28 12.55
C LEU A 260 -19.15 6.75 11.59
N ASN A 261 -19.75 5.85 10.81
CA ASN A 261 -20.79 6.21 9.86
C ASN A 261 -22.09 6.62 10.55
N VAL A 262 -22.43 6.00 11.69
CA VAL A 262 -23.56 6.44 12.53
C VAL A 262 -23.32 7.86 13.06
N ALA A 263 -22.11 8.17 13.51
CA ALA A 263 -21.77 9.53 13.93
C ALA A 263 -21.90 10.55 12.78
N LEU A 264 -21.51 10.19 11.56
CA LEU A 264 -21.66 11.04 10.37
C LEU A 264 -23.12 11.27 9.99
N TRP A 265 -24.00 10.29 10.18
CA TRP A 265 -25.45 10.47 9.99
C TRP A 265 -26.05 11.42 11.02
N ILE A 266 -25.64 11.35 12.29
CA ILE A 266 -26.12 12.25 13.34
C ILE A 266 -25.75 13.71 13.03
N LEU A 267 -24.61 13.93 12.36
CA LEU A 267 -24.11 15.25 11.99
C LEU A 267 -24.60 15.74 10.61
N ASP A 268 -25.53 15.02 9.96
CA ASP A 268 -26.03 15.31 8.61
C ASP A 268 -24.90 15.57 7.58
N SER A 269 -23.79 14.85 7.71
CA SER A 269 -22.63 15.04 6.84
C SER A 269 -22.88 14.47 5.44
N ALA A 270 -22.57 15.25 4.40
CA ALA A 270 -22.59 14.78 3.00
C ALA A 270 -21.57 13.66 2.71
N THR A 271 -20.63 13.40 3.63
CA THR A 271 -19.68 12.27 3.53
C THR A 271 -20.21 10.97 4.13
N ALA A 272 -21.39 10.99 4.76
CA ALA A 272 -21.98 9.80 5.33
C ALA A 272 -22.32 8.78 4.23
N THR A 273 -21.93 7.53 4.47
CA THR A 273 -22.12 6.44 3.52
C THR A 273 -23.59 6.01 3.56
N PRO A 274 -24.32 5.99 2.42
CA PRO A 274 -25.73 5.65 2.41
C PRO A 274 -25.96 4.17 2.75
N PHE A 275 -27.11 3.85 3.33
CA PHE A 275 -27.43 2.50 3.80
C PHE A 275 -27.25 1.43 2.71
N GLY A 276 -27.65 1.71 1.47
CA GLY A 276 -27.50 0.77 0.35
C GLY A 276 -26.04 0.35 0.10
N THR A 277 -25.08 1.26 0.24
CA THR A 277 -23.66 0.92 0.09
C THR A 277 -23.12 0.08 1.24
N ILE A 278 -23.64 0.26 2.46
CA ILE A 278 -23.28 -0.58 3.62
C ILE A 278 -23.74 -2.02 3.38
N VAL A 279 -24.99 -2.20 2.91
CA VAL A 279 -25.52 -3.52 2.55
C VAL A 279 -24.72 -4.15 1.40
N ALA A 280 -24.34 -3.36 0.39
CA ALA A 280 -23.50 -3.83 -0.71
C ALA A 280 -22.11 -4.30 -0.24
N LEU A 281 -21.47 -3.57 0.68
CA LEU A 281 -20.18 -3.98 1.27
C LEU A 281 -20.32 -5.28 2.08
N LEU A 282 -21.39 -5.41 2.85
CA LEU A 282 -21.67 -6.63 3.61
C LEU A 282 -21.96 -7.82 2.68
N ALA A 283 -22.71 -7.61 1.60
CA ALA A 283 -22.96 -8.62 0.58
C ALA A 283 -21.67 -9.03 -0.15
N LEU A 284 -20.80 -8.07 -0.50
CA LEU A 284 -19.49 -8.34 -1.11
C LEU A 284 -18.63 -9.22 -0.17
N TRP A 285 -18.62 -8.90 1.12
CA TRP A 285 -17.87 -9.69 2.10
C TRP A 285 -18.46 -11.10 2.26
N LEU A 286 -19.78 -11.24 2.42
CA LEU A 286 -20.42 -12.53 2.67
C LEU A 286 -20.48 -13.43 1.43
N CYS A 287 -20.75 -12.87 0.25
CA CYS A 287 -20.98 -13.64 -0.97
C CYS A 287 -19.71 -13.89 -1.78
N VAL A 288 -18.66 -13.08 -1.59
CA VAL A 288 -17.42 -13.21 -2.35
C VAL A 288 -16.26 -13.57 -1.43
N SER A 289 -15.92 -12.71 -0.47
CA SER A 289 -14.70 -12.89 0.35
C SER A 289 -14.76 -14.15 1.21
N LEU A 290 -15.88 -14.41 1.90
CA LEU A 290 -16.09 -15.60 2.72
C LEU A 290 -15.91 -16.93 1.94
N PRO A 291 -16.63 -17.19 0.84
CA PRO A 291 -16.49 -18.44 0.09
C PRO A 291 -15.11 -18.57 -0.55
N LEU A 292 -14.50 -17.48 -1.03
CA LEU A 292 -13.13 -17.54 -1.55
C LEU A 292 -12.13 -17.90 -0.45
N CYS A 293 -12.27 -17.34 0.76
CA CYS A 293 -11.44 -17.70 1.90
C CYS A 293 -11.58 -19.19 2.26
N PHE A 294 -12.81 -19.70 2.22
CA PHE A 294 -13.08 -21.13 2.44
C PHE A 294 -12.40 -22.01 1.38
N LEU A 295 -12.48 -21.62 0.10
CA LEU A 295 -11.85 -22.32 -1.00
C LEU A 295 -10.32 -22.36 -0.84
N GLY A 296 -9.70 -21.21 -0.56
CA GLY A 296 -8.26 -21.11 -0.36
C GLY A 296 -7.77 -21.95 0.81
N ALA A 297 -8.49 -21.90 1.92
CA ALA A 297 -8.16 -22.70 3.09
C ALA A 297 -8.33 -24.21 2.86
N PHE A 298 -9.39 -24.61 2.15
CA PHE A 298 -9.61 -26.00 1.77
C PHE A 298 -8.43 -26.56 0.97
N PHE A 299 -7.93 -25.81 -0.01
CA PHE A 299 -6.71 -26.19 -0.74
C PHE A 299 -5.47 -26.18 0.17
N GLY A 300 -5.36 -25.20 1.07
CA GLY A 300 -4.25 -25.09 2.03
C GLY A 300 -4.15 -26.30 2.97
N PHE A 301 -5.27 -26.76 3.52
CA PHE A 301 -5.33 -27.94 4.41
C PHE A 301 -5.15 -29.26 3.68
N ARG A 302 -5.57 -29.37 2.42
CA ARG A 302 -5.38 -30.60 1.61
C ARG A 302 -3.94 -30.81 1.17
N LYS A 303 -3.16 -29.73 1.01
CA LYS A 303 -1.74 -29.87 0.71
C LYS A 303 -1.03 -30.61 1.85
N PRO A 304 -0.11 -31.54 1.55
CA PRO A 304 0.60 -32.30 2.58
C PRO A 304 1.37 -31.37 3.51
N ASP A 305 1.70 -31.89 4.69
CA ASP A 305 2.42 -31.16 5.73
C ASP A 305 3.74 -30.58 5.21
N TYR A 306 4.29 -29.60 5.92
CA TYR A 306 5.61 -29.02 5.58
C TYR A 306 6.74 -30.05 5.60
N ARG A 307 6.53 -31.17 6.31
CA ARG A 307 7.39 -32.37 6.37
C ARG A 307 7.34 -33.25 5.11
N TRP A 308 6.69 -32.79 4.04
CA TRP A 308 6.60 -33.53 2.78
C TRP A 308 7.92 -33.49 2.01
N TRP A 309 8.52 -34.66 1.84
CA TRP A 309 9.84 -34.92 1.22
C TRP A 309 10.12 -34.19 -0.10
N TRP A 310 9.10 -33.91 -0.92
CA TRP A 310 9.30 -33.19 -2.19
C TRP A 310 9.89 -31.78 -2.01
N ARG A 311 9.63 -31.09 -0.89
CA ARG A 311 10.24 -29.77 -0.64
C ARG A 311 11.75 -29.88 -0.43
N SER A 312 12.17 -30.88 0.35
CA SER A 312 13.58 -31.25 0.54
C SER A 312 14.25 -31.60 -0.79
N LEU A 313 13.54 -32.34 -1.65
CA LEU A 313 13.97 -32.65 -3.01
C LEU A 313 14.16 -31.38 -3.86
N TYR A 314 13.20 -30.45 -3.86
CA TYR A 314 13.25 -29.23 -4.66
C TYR A 314 14.32 -28.25 -4.18
N THR A 315 14.56 -28.11 -2.88
CA THR A 315 15.64 -27.27 -2.34
C THR A 315 17.01 -27.84 -2.69
N GLY A 316 17.22 -29.15 -2.54
CA GLY A 316 18.48 -29.79 -2.95
C GLY A 316 18.70 -29.79 -4.45
N ALA A 317 17.63 -29.96 -5.24
CA ALA A 317 17.70 -29.88 -6.70
C ALA A 317 17.99 -28.45 -7.19
N GLY A 318 17.42 -27.44 -6.54
CA GLY A 318 17.63 -26.03 -6.88
C GLY A 318 19.08 -25.57 -6.69
N THR A 319 19.70 -25.91 -5.55
CA THR A 319 21.11 -25.57 -5.29
C THR A 319 22.05 -26.30 -6.25
N SER A 320 21.78 -27.57 -6.51
CA SER A 320 22.56 -28.38 -7.45
C SER A 320 22.42 -27.87 -8.89
N PHE A 321 21.21 -27.47 -9.30
CA PHE A 321 20.98 -26.90 -10.62
C PHE A 321 21.73 -25.57 -10.81
N TYR A 322 21.73 -24.69 -9.80
CA TYR A 322 22.51 -23.45 -9.84
C TYR A 322 24.01 -23.72 -10.02
N LEU A 323 24.56 -24.65 -9.25
CA LEU A 323 25.98 -25.02 -9.34
C LEU A 323 26.35 -25.63 -10.69
N PHE A 324 25.43 -26.36 -11.32
CA PHE A 324 25.62 -26.92 -12.66
C PHE A 324 25.65 -25.82 -13.74
N VAL A 325 24.73 -24.85 -13.67
CA VAL A 325 24.76 -23.70 -14.59
C VAL A 325 26.05 -22.89 -14.40
N TYR A 326 26.47 -22.70 -13.15
CA TYR A 326 27.73 -22.02 -12.84
C TYR A 326 28.96 -22.78 -13.37
N SER A 327 28.99 -24.12 -13.28
CA SER A 327 30.12 -24.91 -13.80
C SER A 327 30.23 -24.82 -15.33
N ILE A 328 29.10 -24.83 -16.06
CA ILE A 328 29.09 -24.60 -17.50
C ILE A 328 29.58 -23.19 -17.84
N HIS A 329 29.08 -22.17 -17.15
CA HIS A 329 29.52 -20.79 -17.38
C HIS A 329 31.02 -20.64 -17.13
N TYR A 330 31.55 -21.22 -16.04
CA TYR A 330 32.97 -21.18 -15.71
C TYR A 330 33.83 -21.93 -16.74
N PHE A 331 33.34 -23.07 -17.23
CA PHE A 331 33.99 -23.82 -18.31
C PHE A 331 34.15 -22.99 -19.59
N VAL A 332 33.10 -22.28 -20.01
CA VAL A 332 33.12 -21.50 -21.26
C VAL A 332 33.90 -20.19 -21.13
N THR A 333 33.85 -19.53 -19.97
CA THR A 333 34.37 -18.15 -19.82
C THR A 333 35.77 -18.07 -19.22
N ARG A 334 36.25 -19.10 -18.51
CA ARG A 334 37.48 -19.02 -17.71
C ARG A 334 38.44 -20.18 -17.92
N LEU A 335 38.00 -21.32 -18.46
CA LEU A 335 38.84 -22.50 -18.62
C LEU A 335 39.29 -22.66 -20.07
N GLU A 336 40.60 -22.53 -20.30
CA GLU A 336 41.24 -22.74 -21.61
C GLU A 336 41.79 -24.18 -21.73
N PHE A 337 40.94 -25.19 -21.57
CA PHE A 337 41.37 -26.58 -21.77
C PHE A 337 41.38 -26.94 -23.27
N GLN A 338 42.53 -27.43 -23.77
CA GLN A 338 42.65 -27.95 -25.14
C GLN A 338 42.37 -29.46 -25.23
N ASP A 339 42.46 -30.19 -24.12
CA ASP A 339 42.34 -31.65 -24.08
C ASP A 339 40.96 -32.13 -23.64
N ALA A 340 40.40 -33.10 -24.38
CA ALA A 340 39.10 -33.72 -24.07
C ALA A 340 39.09 -34.46 -22.72
N VAL A 341 40.24 -34.99 -22.29
CA VAL A 341 40.37 -35.72 -21.01
C VAL A 341 40.17 -34.79 -19.82
N SER A 342 40.73 -33.58 -19.86
CA SER A 342 40.60 -32.58 -18.79
C SER A 342 39.17 -32.05 -18.68
N ALA A 343 38.49 -31.87 -19.81
CA ALA A 343 37.06 -31.52 -19.84
C ALA A 343 36.20 -32.63 -19.24
N PHE A 344 36.47 -33.90 -19.60
CA PHE A 344 35.76 -35.05 -19.04
C PHE A 344 35.94 -35.16 -17.52
N LEU A 345 37.18 -34.99 -17.02
CA LEU A 345 37.46 -34.99 -15.59
C LEU A 345 36.76 -33.84 -14.85
N TYR A 346 36.77 -32.63 -15.41
CA TYR A 346 36.06 -31.48 -14.83
C TYR A 346 34.56 -31.73 -14.70
N PHE A 347 33.91 -32.18 -15.77
CA PHE A 347 32.47 -32.51 -15.72
C PHE A 347 32.17 -33.73 -14.84
N GLY A 348 33.09 -34.69 -14.77
CA GLY A 348 33.00 -35.84 -13.86
C GLY A 348 33.05 -35.45 -12.38
N TYR A 349 34.04 -34.66 -11.97
CA TYR A 349 34.16 -34.18 -10.59
C TYR A 349 33.01 -33.24 -10.20
N THR A 350 32.60 -32.35 -11.10
CA THR A 350 31.44 -31.49 -10.84
C THR A 350 30.15 -32.29 -10.72
N ALA A 351 29.92 -33.33 -11.53
CA ALA A 351 28.76 -34.21 -11.38
C ALA A 351 28.74 -34.92 -10.01
N ILE A 352 29.88 -35.40 -9.52
CA ILE A 352 29.99 -36.00 -8.19
C ILE A 352 29.67 -34.97 -7.09
N ILE A 353 30.24 -33.77 -7.19
CA ILE A 353 29.99 -32.67 -6.22
C ILE A 353 28.51 -32.27 -6.22
N LEU A 354 27.88 -32.19 -7.39
CA LEU A 354 26.46 -31.89 -7.53
C LEU A 354 25.59 -32.96 -6.90
N TRP A 355 25.92 -34.23 -7.11
CA TRP A 355 25.18 -35.35 -6.51
C TRP A 355 25.32 -35.37 -4.99
N LEU A 356 26.51 -35.11 -4.46
CA LEU A 356 26.73 -34.97 -3.02
C LEU A 356 26.01 -33.74 -2.45
N ASN A 357 26.05 -32.59 -3.12
CA ASN A 357 25.33 -31.39 -2.71
C ASN A 357 23.82 -31.66 -2.61
N PHE A 358 23.25 -32.31 -3.62
CA PHE A 358 21.85 -32.71 -3.63
C PHE A 358 21.49 -33.55 -2.38
N LEU A 359 22.28 -34.59 -2.09
CA LEU A 359 22.03 -35.51 -0.97
C LEU A 359 22.20 -34.86 0.41
N PHE A 360 23.24 -34.04 0.61
CA PHE A 360 23.47 -33.37 1.89
C PHE A 360 22.40 -32.31 2.15
N THR A 361 22.05 -31.53 1.14
CA THR A 361 21.02 -30.49 1.27
C THR A 361 19.64 -31.10 1.49
N SER A 362 19.31 -32.21 0.83
CA SER A 362 18.04 -32.91 1.07
C SER A 362 18.00 -33.58 2.46
N LYS A 363 19.08 -34.24 2.89
CA LYS A 363 19.12 -34.88 4.22
C LYS A 363 19.11 -33.89 5.38
N GLN A 364 19.81 -32.76 5.27
CA GLN A 364 19.75 -31.73 6.31
C GLN A 364 18.35 -31.15 6.44
N VAL A 365 17.64 -30.94 5.32
CA VAL A 365 16.26 -30.46 5.37
C VAL A 365 15.33 -31.50 6.04
N ASP A 366 15.55 -32.80 5.81
CA ASP A 366 14.77 -33.86 6.49
C ASP A 366 15.15 -34.05 7.98
N LEU A 367 16.37 -33.66 8.40
CA LEU A 367 16.78 -33.68 9.82
C LEU A 367 16.35 -32.42 10.59
N ILE A 368 16.17 -31.31 9.88
CA ILE A 368 15.73 -30.02 10.44
C ILE A 368 14.20 -29.94 10.56
N ILE A 369 13.45 -30.83 9.91
CA ILE A 369 11.98 -30.91 9.87
C ILE A 369 11.46 -32.17 10.59
#